data_AF-A0A3N2KC90-F1
#
_entry.id   AF-A0A3N2KC90-F1
#
_cell.length_a   1.000
_cell.length_b   1.000
_cell.length_c   1.000
_cell.angle_alpha   90.00
_cell.angle_beta   90.00
_cell.angle_gamma   90.00
#
_symmetry.space_group_name_H-M   'P 1'
#
loop_
_entity.id
_entity.type
_entity.pdbx_description
1 polymer ?
#
loop_
_entity_poly.entity_id
_entity_poly.type
_entity_poly.pdbx_seq_one_letter_code
_entity_poly.pdbx_strand_id
1 'polypeptide(L)' 'MNVLQNEEDVPQNESFDIKKEIVKLINEDLQITREHIAKELNISSKTVGRYLSKLGISWEGHPKTGHWKLP' A
#
# COMPACT_ATOMS: atom_id res chain seq x y z
N MET A 1 -0.71 15.50 -25.10
CA MET A 1 -1.56 14.49 -24.45
C MET A 1 -1.62 14.84 -22.98
N ASN A 2 -2.68 15.52 -22.55
CA ASN A 2 -2.93 15.83 -21.14
C ASN A 2 -4.15 15.03 -20.69
N VAL A 3 -4.29 14.92 -19.36
CA VAL A 3 -5.45 14.48 -18.57
C VAL A 3 -5.49 12.95 -18.30
N LEU A 4 -5.59 12.41 -17.08
CA LEU A 4 -6.05 12.91 -15.78
C LEU A 4 -5.28 12.20 -14.64
N GLN A 5 -4.55 12.95 -13.80
CA GLN A 5 -4.26 12.51 -12.43
C GLN A 5 -5.49 12.89 -11.59
N ASN A 6 -6.54 12.08 -11.66
CA ASN A 6 -7.62 12.19 -10.69
C ASN A 6 -7.06 11.69 -9.35
N GLU A 7 -6.52 12.62 -8.57
CA GLU A 7 -6.47 12.51 -7.13
C GLU A 7 -7.92 12.63 -6.66
N GLU A 8 -8.69 11.54 -6.85
CA GLU A 8 -10.02 11.45 -6.29
C GLU A 8 -9.90 11.68 -4.79
N ASP A 9 -10.71 12.63 -4.35
CA ASP A 9 -10.98 13.04 -2.98
C ASP A 9 -11.51 11.84 -2.19
N VAL A 10 -10.62 10.89 -1.88
CA VAL A 10 -10.92 9.80 -0.95
C VAL A 10 -11.25 10.49 0.37
N PRO A 11 -12.47 10.31 0.90
CA PRO A 11 -12.85 10.86 2.19
C PRO A 11 -11.73 10.56 3.19
N GLN A 12 -11.23 11.56 3.90
CA GLN A 12 -10.04 11.38 4.76
C GLN A 12 -10.19 10.20 5.74
N ASN A 13 -11.45 9.88 6.10
CA ASN A 13 -11.82 8.73 6.92
C ASN A 13 -11.53 7.38 6.22
N GLU A 14 -11.88 7.22 4.94
CA GLU A 14 -11.59 6.01 4.16
C GLU A 14 -10.08 5.81 3.96
N SER A 15 -9.32 6.91 3.76
CA SER A 15 -7.87 6.82 3.62
C SER A 15 -7.19 6.33 4.90
N PHE A 16 -7.74 6.68 6.07
CA PHE A 16 -7.25 6.19 7.36
C PHE A 16 -7.50 4.69 7.53
N ASP A 17 -8.70 4.23 7.21
CA ASP A 17 -9.07 2.81 7.30
C ASP A 17 -8.24 1.94 6.35
N ILE A 18 -8.02 2.40 5.11
CA ILE A 18 -7.18 1.69 4.13
C ILE A 18 -5.73 1.56 4.62
N LYS A 19 -5.15 2.64 5.15
CA LYS A 19 -3.78 2.60 5.69
C LYS A 19 -3.65 1.60 6.84
N LYS A 20 -4.64 1.54 7.72
CA LYS A 20 -4.67 0.60 8.83
C LYS A 20 -4.77 -0.85 8.34
N GLU A 21 -5.59 -1.11 7.34
CA GLU A 21 -5.71 -2.46 6.78
C GLU A 21 -4.43 -2.90 6.05
N ILE A 22 -3.74 -2.00 5.35
CA ILE A 22 -2.41 -2.27 4.76
C ILE A 22 -1.43 -2.73 5.85
N VAL A 23 -1.37 -2.01 6.97
CA VAL A 23 -0.47 -2.37 8.09
C VAL A 23 -0.85 -3.73 8.68
N LYS A 24 -2.16 -4.01 8.82
CA LYS A 24 -2.65 -5.29 9.34
C LYS A 24 -2.24 -6.45 8.43
N LEU A 25 -2.48 -6.35 7.12
CA LEU A 25 -2.10 -7.37 6.15
C LEU A 25 -0.59 -7.65 6.16
N ILE A 26 0.24 -6.59 6.30
CA ILE A 26 1.70 -6.74 6.41
C ILE A 26 2.12 -7.41 7.71
N ASN A 27 1.45 -7.14 8.83
CA ASN A 27 1.75 -7.81 10.10
C ASN A 27 1.36 -9.30 10.07
N GLU A 28 0.32 -9.66 9.31
CA GLU A 28 -0.09 -11.05 9.11
C GLU A 28 0.88 -11.82 8.19
N ASP A 29 1.38 -11.16 7.14
CA ASP A 29 2.41 -11.69 6.24
C ASP A 29 3.39 -10.60 5.81
N LEU A 30 4.60 -10.62 6.38
CA LEU A 30 5.65 -9.65 6.07
C LEU A 30 6.16 -9.72 4.62
N GLN A 31 5.89 -10.81 3.88
CA GLN A 31 6.30 -10.98 2.49
C GLN A 31 5.18 -10.72 1.49
N ILE A 32 3.98 -10.32 1.95
CA ILE A 32 2.82 -10.07 1.09
C ILE A 32 3.18 -9.05 -0.01
N THR A 33 2.84 -9.34 -1.26
CA THR A 33 3.21 -8.44 -2.36
C THR A 33 2.26 -7.25 -2.47
N ARG A 34 2.70 -6.15 -3.09
CA ARG A 34 1.84 -4.98 -3.35
C ARG A 34 0.59 -5.35 -4.15
N GLU A 35 0.73 -6.30 -5.08
CA GLU A 35 -0.33 -6.79 -5.94
C GLU A 35 -1.39 -7.58 -5.15
N HIS A 36 -0.95 -8.37 -4.16
CA HIS A 36 -1.88 -9.04 -3.25
C HIS A 36 -2.62 -8.04 -2.36
N ILE A 37 -1.91 -7.11 -1.72
CA ILE A 37 -2.55 -6.03 -0.92
C ILE A 37 -3.57 -5.27 -1.78
N ALA A 38 -3.20 -4.91 -3.01
CA ALA A 38 -4.07 -4.20 -3.94
C ALA A 38 -5.35 -4.98 -4.25
N LYS A 39 -5.23 -6.30 -4.45
CA LYS A 39 -6.35 -7.19 -4.70
C LYS A 39 -7.27 -7.34 -3.48
N GLU A 40 -6.71 -7.56 -2.29
CA GLU A 40 -7.49 -7.68 -1.04
C GLU A 40 -8.27 -6.40 -0.74
N LEU A 41 -7.69 -5.24 -1.02
CA LEU A 41 -8.29 -3.93 -0.74
C LEU A 41 -9.06 -3.33 -1.93
N ASN A 42 -9.13 -4.03 -3.06
CA ASN A 42 -9.74 -3.56 -4.30
C ASN A 42 -9.27 -2.16 -4.74
N ILE A 43 -7.97 -1.89 -4.64
CA ILE A 43 -7.33 -0.62 -5.06
C ILE A 43 -6.16 -0.88 -6.00
N SER A 44 -5.62 0.16 -6.63
CA SER A 44 -4.45 0.00 -7.50
C SER A 44 -3.16 -0.25 -6.70
N SER A 45 -2.24 -1.06 -7.23
CA SER A 45 -0.90 -1.24 -6.65
C SER A 45 -0.12 0.08 -6.53
N LYS A 46 -0.41 1.06 -7.40
CA LYS A 46 0.13 2.42 -7.33
C LYS A 46 -0.37 3.15 -6.08
N THR A 47 -1.65 3.02 -5.75
CA THR A 47 -2.25 3.57 -4.53
C THR A 47 -1.64 2.92 -3.29
N VAL A 48 -1.47 1.59 -3.29
CA VAL A 48 -0.75 0.87 -2.22
C VAL A 48 0.66 1.44 -2.04
N GLY A 49 1.44 1.59 -3.12
CA GLY A 49 2.78 2.16 -3.07
C GLY A 49 2.82 3.58 -2.48
N ARG A 50 1.85 4.43 -2.84
CA ARG A 50 1.70 5.77 -2.23
C ARG A 50 1.43 5.69 -0.73
N TYR A 51 0.57 4.78 -0.28
CA TYR A 51 0.28 4.61 1.14
C TYR A 51 1.45 4.04 1.93
N LEU A 52 2.16 3.04 1.41
CA LEU A 52 3.38 2.51 2.03
C LEU A 52 4.42 3.60 2.25
N SER A 53 4.66 4.44 1.24
CA SER A 53 5.58 5.58 1.35
C SER A 53 5.13 6.60 2.40
N LYS A 54 3.82 6.92 2.46
CA LYS A 54 3.26 7.82 3.49
C LYS A 54 3.35 7.23 4.91
N LEU A 55 3.37 5.91 5.03
CA LEU A 55 3.50 5.19 6.30
C LEU A 55 4.96 4.94 6.70
N GLY A 56 5.95 5.29 5.87
CA GLY A 56 7.36 5.00 6.13
C GLY A 56 7.73 3.53 5.98
N ILE A 57 6.84 2.71 5.39
CA ILE A 57 7.05 1.28 5.20
C ILE A 57 7.89 1.06 3.93
N SER A 58 8.94 0.27 4.03
CA SER A 58 9.86 0.00 2.93
C SER A 58 10.11 -1.50 2.74
N TRP A 59 10.48 -1.91 1.53
CA TRP A 59 10.87 -3.29 1.27
C TRP A 59 12.36 -3.46 1.61
N GLU A 60 12.68 -4.40 2.50
CA GLU A 60 14.04 -4.71 2.93
C GLU A 60 14.47 -6.07 2.38
N GLY A 61 15.69 -6.13 1.82
CA GLY A 61 16.26 -7.34 1.24
C GLY A 61 16.00 -7.50 -0.26
N HIS A 62 16.08 -8.74 -0.73
CA HIS A 62 16.03 -9.04 -2.16
C HIS A 62 14.62 -8.79 -2.74
N PRO A 63 14.45 -8.29 -3.99
CA PRO A 63 13.13 -7.94 -4.53
C PRO A 63 12.11 -9.07 -4.58
N LYS A 64 12.55 -10.34 -4.56
CA LYS A 64 11.69 -11.53 -4.61
C LYS A 64 11.53 -12.26 -3.28
N THR A 65 12.42 -12.03 -2.32
CA THR A 65 12.51 -12.82 -1.07
C THR A 65 12.76 -11.93 0.15
N GLY A 66 12.67 -10.62 -0.02
CA GLY A 66 12.68 -9.65 1.05
C GLY A 66 11.35 -9.61 1.77
N HIS A 67 11.18 -8.59 2.58
CA HIS A 67 9.96 -8.39 3.38
C HIS A 67 9.73 -6.91 3.63
N TRP A 68 8.54 -6.55 4.07
CA TRP A 68 8.24 -5.20 4.51
C TRP A 68 8.86 -4.92 5.87
N LYS A 69 9.50 -3.76 5.96
CA LYS A 69 9.97 -3.14 7.20
C LYS A 69 9.01 -2.04 7.60
N LEU A 70 8.32 -2.27 8.73
CA LEU A 70 7.51 -1.27 9.39
C LEU A 70 8.41 -0.20 10.05
N PRO A 71 7.96 1.07 10.16
CA PRO A 71 8.73 2.14 10.80
C PRO A 71 9.01 1.90 12.28
#